data_AF-A0A4Q6FWR0-F1
#
_entry.id   AF-A0A4Q6FWR0-F1
#
_cell.length_a   1.000
_cell.length_b   1.000
_cell.length_c   1.000
_cell.angle_alpha   90.00
_cell.angle_beta   90.00
_cell.angle_gamma   90.00
#
_symmetry.space_group_name_H-M   'P 1'
#
loop_
_entity.id
_entity.type
_entity.pdbx_description
1 polymer ?
#
loop_
_entity_poly.entity_id
_entity_poly.type
_entity_poly.pdbx_seq_one_letter_code
_entity_poly.pdbx_strand_id
1 'polypeptide(L)'
;MAAVIIECPIDPETLLSIRELRELRLEILKSQLSDIDYVMNRLLIQGAIPFGEEDAYREAVLADLSSQCRLMESRIEATETVYSDELELYYEIMSEAQ
;
A
#
# COMPACT_ATOMS: atom_id res chain seq x y z
N MET A 1 -12.45 -5.13 -11.25
CA MET A 1 -12.74 -6.26 -10.34
C MET A 1 -13.90 -5.84 -9.44
N ALA A 2 -14.92 -6.68 -9.30
CA ALA A 2 -16.06 -6.38 -8.43
C ALA A 2 -15.64 -6.62 -6.97
N ALA A 3 -15.62 -5.56 -6.16
CA ALA A 3 -15.40 -5.67 -4.72
C ALA A 3 -16.67 -6.24 -4.09
N VAL A 4 -16.61 -7.47 -3.58
CA VAL A 4 -17.70 -8.07 -2.82
C VAL A 4 -17.58 -7.56 -1.39
N ILE A 5 -18.44 -6.61 -1.02
CA ILE A 5 -18.58 -6.14 0.35
C ILE A 5 -19.38 -7.21 1.08
N ILE A 6 -18.70 -7.99 1.92
CA ILE A 6 -19.36 -9.01 2.74
C ILE A 6 -19.88 -8.32 4.02
N GLU A 7 -21.19 -8.08 4.10
CA GLU A 7 -21.86 -7.80 5.37
C GLU A 7 -21.95 -9.11 6.17
N CYS A 8 -20.83 -9.55 6.76
CA CYS A 8 -20.78 -10.72 7.64
C CYS A 8 -20.49 -10.27 9.07
N PRO A 9 -21.02 -10.94 10.11
CA PRO A 9 -20.53 -10.77 11.49
C PRO A 9 -19.10 -11.31 11.58
N ILE A 10 -18.14 -10.55 11.07
CA ILE A 10 -16.72 -10.81 11.24
C ILE A 10 -16.40 -10.55 12.71
N ASP A 11 -15.72 -11.51 13.34
CA ASP A 11 -15.31 -11.38 14.73
C ASP A 11 -14.44 -10.12 14.91
N PRO A 12 -14.62 -9.33 15.99
CA PRO A 12 -13.85 -8.12 16.22
C PRO A 12 -12.33 -8.32 16.21
N GLU A 13 -11.84 -9.51 16.61
CA GLU A 13 -10.42 -9.86 16.58
C GLU A 13 -9.90 -9.96 15.13
N THR A 14 -10.70 -10.53 14.22
CA THR A 14 -10.35 -10.60 12.79
C THR A 14 -10.29 -9.21 12.15
N LEU A 15 -11.23 -8.31 12.50
CA LEU A 15 -11.20 -6.93 12.04
C LEU A 15 -9.95 -6.19 12.54
N LEU A 16 -9.54 -6.43 13.78
CA LEU A 16 -8.32 -5.86 14.35
C LEU A 16 -7.09 -6.34 13.56
N SER A 17 -6.95 -7.65 13.33
CA SER A 17 -5.82 -8.20 12.56
C SER A 17 -5.77 -7.68 11.13
N ILE A 18 -6.91 -7.56 10.45
CA ILE A 18 -6.97 -6.99 9.09
C ILE A 18 -6.54 -5.53 9.11
N ARG A 19 -6.95 -4.76 10.12
CA ARG A 19 -6.51 -3.38 10.29
C ARG A 19 -5.00 -3.28 10.52
N GLU A 20 -4.43 -4.10 11.39
CA GLU A 20 -2.98 -4.15 11.62
C GLU A 20 -2.22 -4.49 10.33
N LEU A 21 -2.76 -5.42 9.52
CA LEU A 21 -2.20 -5.74 8.20
C LEU A 21 -2.27 -4.56 7.23
N ARG A 22 -3.35 -3.77 7.24
CA ARG A 22 -3.45 -2.55 6.42
C ARG A 22 -2.41 -1.52 6.84
N GLU A 23 -2.24 -1.30 8.15
CA GLU A 23 -1.26 -0.36 8.71
C GLU A 23 0.17 -0.79 8.34
N LEU A 24 0.50 -2.07 8.49
CA LEU A 24 1.79 -2.63 8.10
C LEU A 24 2.06 -2.48 6.60
N ARG A 25 1.06 -2.77 5.74
CA ARG A 25 1.18 -2.59 4.29
C ARG A 25 1.42 -1.12 3.93
N LEU A 26 0.71 -0.19 4.58
CA LEU A 26 0.91 1.23 4.35
C LEU A 26 2.33 1.67 4.76
N GLU A 27 2.85 1.18 5.88
CA GLU A 27 4.20 1.48 6.34
C GLU A 27 5.25 0.99 5.34
N ILE A 28 5.11 -0.24 4.84
CA ILE A 28 6.00 -0.80 3.81
C ILE A 28 5.95 0.04 2.53
N LEU A 29 4.76 0.40 2.05
CA LEU A 29 4.61 1.23 0.85
C LEU A 29 5.25 2.62 1.02
N LYS A 30 5.11 3.23 2.21
CA LYS A 30 5.76 4.51 2.54
C LYS A 30 7.29 4.38 2.59
N SER A 31 7.81 3.29 3.14
CA SER A 31 9.25 2.99 3.11
C SER A 31 9.76 2.85 1.68
N GLN A 32 9.07 2.08 0.84
CA GLN A 32 9.44 1.88 -0.57
C GLN A 32 9.44 3.20 -1.35
N LEU A 33 8.42 4.04 -1.15
CA LEU A 33 8.38 5.39 -1.73
C LEU A 33 9.62 6.20 -1.32
N SER A 34 9.97 6.20 -0.03
CA SER A 34 11.15 6.91 0.48
C SER A 34 12.46 6.39 -0.12
N ASP A 35 12.60 5.06 -0.24
CA ASP A 35 13.80 4.44 -0.81
C ASP A 35 13.97 4.77 -2.31
N ILE A 36 12.87 4.71 -3.06
CA ILE A 36 12.89 5.08 -4.49
C ILE A 36 13.20 6.57 -4.61
N ASP A 37 12.61 7.42 -3.78
CA ASP A 37 12.89 8.85 -3.78
C ASP A 37 14.36 9.16 -3.52
N TYR A 38 14.96 8.45 -2.56
CA TYR A 38 16.39 8.52 -2.28
C TYR A 38 17.24 8.15 -3.50
N VAL A 39 16.90 7.06 -4.20
CA VAL A 39 17.60 6.64 -5.43
C VAL A 39 17.43 7.68 -6.54
N MET A 40 16.23 8.21 -6.74
CA MET A 40 15.94 9.26 -7.73
C MET A 40 16.76 10.52 -7.47
N ASN A 41 16.85 10.97 -6.21
CA ASN A 41 17.69 12.09 -5.83
C ASN A 41 19.18 11.84 -6.13
N ARG A 42 19.67 10.62 -5.96
CA ARG A 42 21.04 10.26 -6.33
C ARG A 42 21.28 10.29 -7.84
N LEU A 43 20.34 9.78 -8.64
CA LEU A 43 20.42 9.80 -10.10
C LEU A 43 20.41 11.24 -10.64
N LEU A 44 19.63 12.11 -10.01
CA LEU A 44 19.64 13.54 -10.29
C LEU A 44 21.03 14.16 -10.08
N ILE A 45 21.61 13.96 -8.89
CA ILE A 45 22.93 14.51 -8.53
C ILE A 45 24.02 14.01 -9.49
N GLN A 46 23.89 12.77 -9.97
CA GLN A 46 24.81 12.18 -10.95
C GLN A 46 24.62 12.73 -12.38
N GLY A 47 23.60 13.57 -12.62
CA GLY A 47 23.28 14.10 -13.95
C GLY A 47 22.70 13.05 -14.90
N ALA A 48 22.19 11.93 -14.37
CA ALA A 48 21.55 10.89 -15.17
C ALA A 48 20.15 11.29 -15.64
N ILE A 49 19.52 12.24 -14.96
CA ILE A 49 18.22 12.82 -15.31
C ILE A 49 18.46 14.21 -15.91
N PRO A 50 17.87 14.54 -17.08
CA PRO A 50 17.95 15.88 -17.65
C PRO A 50 17.36 16.93 -16.71
N PHE A 51 18.04 18.08 -16.61
CA PHE A 51 17.58 19.20 -15.79
C PHE A 51 16.21 19.71 -16.27
N GLY A 52 15.26 19.86 -15.35
CA GLY A 52 13.88 20.27 -15.66
C GLY A 52 12.91 19.14 -16.01
N GLU A 53 13.38 17.89 -16.07
CA GLU A 53 12.50 16.70 -16.21
C GLU A 53 12.31 15.97 -14.87
N GLU A 54 12.81 16.51 -13.76
CA GLU A 54 12.82 15.87 -12.44
C GLU A 54 11.42 15.43 -11.98
N ASP A 55 10.48 16.36 -12.05
CA ASP A 55 9.13 16.16 -11.55
C ASP A 55 8.36 15.16 -12.43
N ALA A 56 8.55 15.20 -13.74
CA ALA A 56 7.92 14.27 -14.67
C ALA A 56 8.43 12.83 -14.47
N TYR A 57 9.74 12.67 -14.25
CA TYR A 57 10.34 11.37 -13.94
C TYR A 57 9.89 10.85 -12.59
N ARG A 58 9.88 11.72 -11.58
CA ARG A 58 9.41 11.37 -10.23
C ARG A 58 7.95 10.98 -10.25
N GLU A 59 7.10 11.72 -10.95
CA GLU A 59 5.68 11.39 -11.11
C GLU A 59 5.50 10.06 -11.85
N ALA A 60 6.21 9.83 -12.95
CA ALA A 60 6.12 8.58 -13.70
C ALA A 60 6.53 7.34 -12.88
N VAL A 61 7.58 7.46 -12.05
CA VAL A 61 8.09 6.35 -11.24
C VAL A 61 7.25 6.13 -9.97
N LEU A 62 6.82 7.20 -9.31
CA LEU A 62 6.13 7.12 -8.02
C LEU A 62 4.60 7.07 -8.12
N ALA A 63 4.01 7.30 -9.30
CA ALA A 63 2.55 7.37 -9.46
C ALA A 63 1.82 6.13 -8.94
N ASP A 64 2.29 4.94 -9.31
CA ASP A 64 1.62 3.69 -8.92
C ASP A 64 1.68 3.45 -7.41
N LEU A 65 2.88 3.53 -6.82
CA LEU A 65 3.04 3.41 -5.36
C LEU A 65 2.27 4.49 -4.59
N SER A 66 2.25 5.73 -5.09
CA SER A 66 1.48 6.82 -4.48
C SER A 66 -0.02 6.55 -4.54
N SER A 67 -0.52 5.99 -5.65
CA SER A 67 -1.92 5.58 -5.77
C SER A 67 -2.26 4.43 -4.81
N GLN A 68 -1.35 3.46 -4.65
CA GLN A 68 -1.53 2.35 -3.73
C GLN A 68 -1.54 2.82 -2.27
N CYS A 69 -0.69 3.79 -1.90
CA CYS A 69 -0.73 4.44 -0.59
C CYS A 69 -2.09 5.11 -0.32
N ARG A 70 -2.60 5.91 -1.27
CA ARG A 70 -3.91 6.57 -1.12
C ARG A 70 -5.05 5.56 -1.00
N LEU A 71 -5.00 4.48 -1.78
CA LEU A 71 -5.97 3.40 -1.66
C LEU A 71 -5.92 2.77 -0.27
N MET A 72 -4.72 2.45 0.24
CA MET A 72 -4.55 1.84 1.56
C MET A 72 -5.01 2.77 2.68
N GLU A 73 -4.71 4.07 2.60
CA GLU A 73 -5.21 5.09 3.55
C GLU A 73 -6.75 5.12 3.55
N SER A 74 -7.37 5.14 2.37
CA SER A 74 -8.84 5.06 2.27
C SER A 74 -9.42 3.77 2.86
N ARG A 75 -8.72 2.63 2.71
CA ARG A 75 -9.16 1.35 3.29
C ARG A 75 -8.97 1.31 4.81
N ILE A 76 -7.96 1.98 5.36
CA ILE A 76 -7.77 2.11 6.82
C ILE A 76 -8.91 2.95 7.42
N GLU A 77 -9.32 4.02 6.73
CA GLU A 77 -10.47 4.85 7.15
C GLU A 77 -11.80 4.07 7.09
N ALA A 78 -11.95 3.14 6.14
CA ALA A 78 -13.11 2.26 6.02
C ALA A 78 -13.03 1.06 6.98
N THR A 79 -13.08 1.31 8.29
CA THR A 79 -12.90 0.30 9.34
C THR A 79 -13.96 -0.80 9.35
N GLU A 80 -15.15 -0.54 8.83
CA GLU A 80 -16.28 -1.49 8.80
C GLU A 80 -16.35 -2.30 7.49
N THR A 81 -15.47 -2.01 6.53
CA THR A 81 -15.43 -2.73 5.25
C THR A 81 -14.23 -3.66 5.25
N VAL A 82 -14.43 -4.91 4.88
CA VAL A 82 -13.34 -5.85 4.58
C VAL A 82 -13.36 -6.18 3.11
N TYR A 83 -12.23 -6.01 2.44
CA TYR A 83 -12.09 -6.34 1.03
C TYR A 83 -11.65 -7.79 0.87
N SER A 84 -12.08 -8.45 -0.21
CA SER A 84 -11.85 -9.88 -0.42
C SER A 84 -10.37 -10.25 -0.47
N ASP A 85 -9.55 -9.40 -1.09
CA ASP A 85 -8.10 -9.55 -1.19
C ASP A 85 -7.40 -9.49 0.18
N GLU A 86 -7.94 -8.72 1.12
CA GLU A 86 -7.41 -8.64 2.49
C GLU A 86 -7.80 -9.85 3.33
N LEU A 87 -9.02 -10.36 3.12
CA LEU A 87 -9.50 -11.56 3.77
C LEU A 87 -8.72 -12.80 3.29
N GLU A 88 -8.47 -12.90 1.98
CA GLU A 88 -7.63 -13.94 1.38
C GLU A 88 -6.21 -13.91 1.97
N LEU A 89 -5.57 -12.74 1.99
CA LEU A 89 -4.24 -12.58 2.58
C LEU A 89 -4.21 -12.94 4.07
N TYR A 90 -5.23 -12.54 4.83
CA TYR A 90 -5.34 -12.91 6.23
C TYR A 90 -5.39 -14.44 6.41
N TYR A 91 -6.19 -15.13 5.60
CA TYR A 91 -6.25 -16.58 5.64
C TYR A 91 -4.94 -17.25 5.21
N GLU A 92 -4.25 -16.72 4.21
CA GLU A 92 -2.93 -17.20 3.79
C GLU A 92 -1.94 -17.13 4.96
N ILE A 93 -1.80 -15.96 5.59
CA ILE A 93 -0.89 -15.75 6.73
C ILE A 93 -1.23 -16.69 7.90
N MET A 94 -2.51 -16.82 8.22
CA MET A 94 -2.95 -17.71 9.30
C MET A 94 -2.72 -19.19 8.98
N SER A 95 -2.78 -19.58 7.71
CA SER A 95 -2.51 -20.96 7.26
C SER A 95 -1.02 -21.30 7.26
N GLU A 96 -0.14 -20.33 7.01
CA GLU A 96 1.32 -20.51 7.04
C GLU A 96 1.89 -20.53 8.47
N ALA A 97 1.14 -20.01 9.45
CA ALA A 97 1.50 -20.00 10.85
C ALA A 97 1.22 -21.33 11.61
N GLN A 98 0.65 -22.34 10.93
CA GLN A 98 0.33 -23.68 11.46
C GLN A 98 1.33 -24.75 11.01
#